data_AF-A0A6P6SDG9-F1
#
_entry.id   AF-A0A6P6SDG9-F1
#
_cell.length_a   1.000
_cell.length_b   1.000
_cell.length_c   1.000
_cell.angle_alpha   90.00
_cell.angle_beta   90.00
_cell.angle_gamma   90.00
#
_symmetry.space_group_name_H-M   'P 1'
#
loop_
_entity.id
_entity.type
_entity.pdbx_description
1 polymer ?
#
loop_
_entity_poly.entity_id
_entity_poly.type
_entity_poly.pdbx_seq_one_letter_code
_entity_poly.pdbx_strand_id
1 'polypeptide(L)'
;MSYQLAEDLGRAFSDRAIFQTFVDAETTVTDATLKSILGLLRSMYALVTLEEDSAFLRYGFLSVDNAAAVRKEVAKLCGELRPHALSLVSSFGIPDAFLSPIAFNWLETNSWSSVQH
;
A
#
# COMPACT_ATOMS: atom_id res chain seq x y z
N MET A 1 -9.55 13.03 -25.84
CA MET A 1 -8.64 11.95 -26.29
C MET A 1 -7.18 12.20 -25.90
N SER A 2 -6.56 13.36 -26.17
CA SER A 2 -5.15 13.60 -25.79
C SER A 2 -4.91 13.76 -24.28
N TYR A 3 -5.87 14.32 -23.55
CA TYR A 3 -5.74 14.55 -22.10
C TYR A 3 -5.65 13.23 -21.30
N GLN A 4 -6.54 12.27 -21.59
CA GLN A 4 -6.54 10.96 -20.94
C GLN A 4 -5.23 10.20 -21.19
N LEU A 5 -4.72 10.21 -22.42
CA LEU A 5 -3.44 9.57 -22.73
C LEU A 5 -2.27 10.21 -21.95
N ALA A 6 -2.26 11.53 -21.80
CA ALA A 6 -1.24 12.23 -21.03
C ALA A 6 -1.35 11.94 -19.53
N GLU A 7 -2.57 11.83 -19.00
CA GLU A 7 -2.85 11.43 -17.62
C GLU A 7 -2.38 9.99 -17.35
N ASP A 8 -2.78 9.04 -18.19
CA ASP A 8 -2.39 7.62 -18.09
C ASP A 8 -0.85 7.47 -18.14
N LEU A 9 -0.19 8.19 -19.06
CA LEU A 9 1.26 8.21 -19.17
C LEU A 9 1.91 8.79 -17.90
N GLY A 10 1.38 9.90 -17.37
CA GLY A 10 1.87 10.53 -16.16
C GLY A 10 1.74 9.63 -14.94
N ARG A 11 0.62 8.91 -14.83
CA ARG A 11 0.39 7.91 -13.78
C ARG A 11 1.37 6.74 -13.91
N ALA A 12 1.47 6.11 -15.07
CA ALA A 12 2.38 4.98 -15.30
C ALA A 12 3.86 5.36 -15.06
N PHE A 13 4.26 6.58 -15.43
CA PHE A 13 5.60 7.09 -15.13
C PHE A 13 5.83 7.23 -13.62
N SER A 14 4.86 7.79 -12.91
CA SER A 14 4.92 7.99 -11.45
C SER A 14 4.99 6.64 -10.72
N ASP A 15 4.15 5.68 -11.12
CA ASP A 15 4.12 4.35 -10.52
C ASP A 15 5.46 3.62 -10.71
N ARG A 16 6.03 3.70 -11.91
CA ARG A 16 7.38 3.18 -12.19
C ARG A 16 8.44 3.87 -11.35
N ALA A 17 8.39 5.19 -11.18
CA ALA A 17 9.36 5.95 -10.41
C ALA A 17 9.30 5.60 -8.91
N ILE A 18 8.09 5.46 -8.36
CA ILE A 18 7.87 5.02 -6.97
C ILE A 18 8.40 3.60 -6.78
N PHE A 19 8.07 2.67 -7.68
CA PHE A 19 8.57 1.29 -7.61
C PHE A 19 10.10 1.22 -7.67
N GLN A 20 10.73 2.00 -8.57
CA GLN A 20 12.20 2.06 -8.64
C GLN A 20 12.80 2.59 -7.34
N THR A 21 12.17 3.60 -6.73
CA THR A 21 12.60 4.14 -5.43
C THR A 21 12.54 3.07 -4.33
N PHE A 22 11.50 2.23 -4.31
CA PHE A 22 11.44 1.08 -3.40
C PHE A 22 12.60 0.10 -3.60
N VAL A 23 12.88 -0.28 -4.86
CA VAL A 23 13.98 -1.20 -5.20
C VAL A 23 15.31 -0.62 -4.72
N ASP A 24 15.58 0.63 -5.09
CA ASP A 24 16.84 1.30 -4.76
C ASP A 24 17.00 1.41 -3.25
N ALA A 25 15.96 1.85 -2.52
CA ALA A 25 15.98 1.91 -1.06
C ALA A 25 16.24 0.53 -0.43
N GLU A 26 15.54 -0.53 -0.87
CA GLU A 26 15.75 -1.90 -0.37
C GLU A 26 17.19 -2.40 -0.58
N THR A 27 17.84 -2.00 -1.69
CA THR A 27 19.23 -2.41 -1.94
C THR A 27 20.24 -1.81 -0.95
N THR A 28 19.94 -0.63 -0.40
CA THR A 28 20.81 0.06 0.57
C THR A 28 20.71 -0.49 1.99
N VAL A 29 19.67 -1.29 2.28
CA VAL A 29 19.43 -1.83 3.62
C VAL A 29 20.29 -3.06 3.88
N THR A 30 21.04 -3.01 4.98
CA THR A 30 21.92 -4.09 5.45
C THR A 30 21.23 -5.03 6.44
N ASP A 31 20.26 -4.53 7.20
CA ASP A 31 19.48 -5.34 8.15
C ASP A 31 18.54 -6.29 7.40
N ALA A 32 18.73 -7.60 7.63
CA ALA A 32 18.00 -8.63 6.89
C ALA A 32 16.50 -8.65 7.19
N THR A 33 16.10 -8.34 8.42
CA THR A 33 14.70 -8.33 8.84
C THR A 33 13.96 -7.15 8.21
N LEU A 34 14.54 -5.95 8.30
CA LEU A 34 14.01 -4.74 7.68
C LEU A 34 13.94 -4.91 6.16
N LYS A 35 14.98 -5.46 5.54
CA LYS A 35 14.99 -5.73 4.11
C LYS A 35 13.86 -6.67 3.67
N SER A 36 13.59 -7.72 4.45
CA SER A 36 12.47 -8.64 4.20
C SER A 36 11.12 -7.90 4.24
N ILE A 37 10.88 -7.07 5.26
CA ILE A 37 9.63 -6.31 5.40
C ILE A 37 9.48 -5.28 4.27
N LEU A 38 10.56 -4.57 3.90
CA LEU A 38 10.54 -3.64 2.77
C LEU A 38 10.31 -4.38 1.43
N GLY A 39 10.84 -5.60 1.28
CA GLY A 39 10.57 -6.47 0.15
C GLY A 39 9.09 -6.87 0.05
N LEU A 40 8.42 -7.12 1.18
CA LEU A 40 6.97 -7.34 1.22
C LEU A 40 6.20 -6.09 0.77
N LEU A 41 6.55 -4.91 1.28
CA LEU A 41 5.92 -3.65 0.89
C LEU A 41 6.12 -3.32 -0.60
N ARG A 42 7.34 -3.51 -1.12
CA ARG A 42 7.64 -3.35 -2.54
C ARG A 42 6.80 -4.30 -3.39
N SER A 43 6.69 -5.56 -2.98
CA SER A 43 5.91 -6.58 -3.70
C SER A 43 4.42 -6.23 -3.67
N MET A 44 3.90 -5.78 -2.52
CA MET A 44 2.53 -5.34 -2.38
C MET A 44 2.23 -4.16 -3.30
N TYR A 45 3.11 -3.14 -3.34
CA TYR A 45 2.96 -1.98 -4.22
C TYR A 45 2.91 -2.40 -5.70
N ALA A 46 3.83 -3.27 -6.13
CA ALA A 46 3.86 -3.76 -7.51
C ALA A 46 2.59 -4.53 -7.88
N LEU A 47 2.14 -5.45 -7.03
CA LEU A 47 0.98 -6.28 -7.32
C LEU A 47 -0.34 -5.49 -7.29
N VAL A 48 -0.50 -4.53 -6.37
CA VAL A 48 -1.65 -3.63 -6.37
C VAL A 48 -1.68 -2.77 -7.64
N THR A 49 -0.53 -2.24 -8.07
CA THR A 49 -0.43 -1.47 -9.32
C THR A 49 -0.83 -2.33 -10.53
N LEU A 50 -0.40 -3.59 -10.57
CA LEU A 50 -0.78 -4.55 -11.63
C LEU A 50 -2.26 -4.94 -11.58
N GLU A 51 -2.86 -5.03 -10.39
CA GLU A 51 -4.27 -5.39 -10.21
C GLU A 51 -5.21 -4.25 -10.59
N GLU A 52 -4.89 -3.02 -10.21
CA GLU A 52 -5.74 -1.84 -10.42
C GLU A 52 -5.73 -1.34 -11.87
N ASP A 53 -4.62 -1.53 -12.60
CA ASP A 53 -4.50 -1.07 -13.98
C ASP A 53 -4.95 -2.12 -14.99
N SER A 54 -6.15 -1.88 -15.56
CA SER A 54 -6.72 -2.71 -16.62
C SER A 54 -5.90 -2.75 -17.92
N ALA A 55 -4.95 -1.82 -18.13
CA ALA A 55 -4.10 -1.77 -19.31
C ALA A 55 -3.27 -3.05 -19.48
N PHE A 56 -2.80 -3.65 -18.37
CA PHE A 56 -2.02 -4.89 -18.42
C PHE A 56 -2.81 -6.05 -19.03
N LEU A 57 -4.12 -6.14 -18.74
CA LEU A 57 -5.01 -7.11 -19.37
C LEU A 57 -5.38 -6.70 -20.80
N ARG A 58 -5.73 -5.43 -21.02
CA ARG A 58 -6.19 -4.91 -22.31
C ARG A 58 -5.15 -5.09 -23.42
N TYR A 59 -3.88 -4.87 -23.09
CA TYR A 59 -2.77 -4.99 -24.04
C TYR A 59 -2.07 -6.36 -23.99
N GLY A 60 -2.56 -7.30 -23.17
CA GLY A 60 -2.08 -8.68 -23.13
C GLY A 60 -0.73 -8.88 -22.41
N PHE A 61 -0.28 -7.92 -21.60
CA PHE A 61 0.89 -8.11 -20.72
C PHE A 61 0.60 -9.10 -19.59
N LEU A 62 -0.66 -9.19 -19.16
CA LEU A 62 -1.16 -10.24 -18.27
C LEU A 62 -2.26 -11.04 -18.98
N SER A 63 -2.24 -12.36 -18.79
CA SER A 63 -3.39 -13.20 -19.09
C SER A 63 -4.46 -13.06 -17.99
N VAL A 64 -5.69 -13.50 -18.28
CA VAL A 64 -6.77 -13.53 -17.29
C VAL A 64 -6.40 -14.38 -16.07
N ASP A 65 -5.76 -15.53 -16.31
CA ASP A 65 -5.28 -16.43 -15.25
C ASP A 65 -4.20 -15.78 -14.39
N ASN A 66 -3.25 -15.05 -15.02
CA ASN A 66 -2.21 -14.33 -14.30
C ASN A 66 -2.79 -13.18 -13.47
N ALA A 67 -3.78 -12.44 -13.98
CA ALA A 67 -4.43 -11.40 -13.21
C ALA A 67 -5.21 -11.96 -12.01
N ALA A 68 -5.86 -13.12 -12.16
CA ALA A 68 -6.48 -13.82 -11.04
C ALA A 68 -5.43 -14.27 -10.00
N ALA A 69 -4.26 -14.71 -10.45
CA ALA A 69 -3.14 -15.05 -9.56
C ALA A 69 -2.60 -13.82 -8.83
N VAL A 70 -2.44 -12.67 -9.51
CA VAL A 70 -2.03 -11.40 -8.88
C VAL A 70 -2.98 -11.03 -7.75
N ARG A 71 -4.30 -11.05 -7.98
CA ARG A 71 -5.31 -10.76 -6.95
C ARG A 71 -5.19 -11.69 -5.73
N LYS A 72 -4.93 -12.98 -5.97
CA LYS A 72 -4.73 -13.95 -4.88
C LYS A 72 -3.45 -13.64 -4.09
N GLU A 73 -2.36 -13.28 -4.77
CA GLU A 73 -1.12 -12.90 -4.11
C GLU A 73 -1.24 -11.58 -3.33
N VAL A 74 -2.02 -10.60 -3.80
CA VAL A 74 -2.35 -9.39 -3.01
C VAL A 74 -3.02 -9.75 -1.69
N ALA A 75 -4.03 -10.63 -1.71
CA ALA A 75 -4.71 -11.07 -0.50
C ALA A 75 -3.76 -11.83 0.47
N LYS A 76 -2.83 -12.61 -0.08
CA LYS A 76 -1.80 -13.31 0.70
C LYS A 76 -0.81 -12.33 1.34
N LEU A 77 -0.31 -11.36 0.59
CA LEU A 77 0.60 -10.31 1.10
C LEU A 77 -0.06 -9.47 2.19
N CYS A 78 -1.36 -9.17 2.09
CA CYS A 78 -2.12 -8.56 3.18
C CYS A 78 -2.05 -9.39 4.47
N GLY A 79 -2.12 -10.72 4.36
CA GLY A 79 -1.97 -11.64 5.49
C GLY A 79 -0.55 -11.64 6.07
N GLU A 80 0.47 -11.64 5.22
CA GLU A 80 1.88 -11.60 5.62
C GLU A 80 2.26 -10.26 6.25
N LEU A 81 1.70 -9.14 5.77
CA LEU A 81 1.98 -7.80 6.26
C LEU A 81 1.22 -7.45 7.55
N ARG A 82 0.04 -8.05 7.78
CA ARG A 82 -0.82 -7.81 8.95
C ARG A 82 -0.08 -7.77 10.29
N PRO A 83 0.79 -8.73 10.67
CA PRO A 83 1.51 -8.67 11.94
C PRO A 83 2.48 -7.49 12.06
N HIS A 84 2.91 -6.91 10.94
CA HIS A 84 3.86 -5.79 10.89
C HIS A 84 3.18 -4.42 10.73
N ALA A 85 1.90 -4.39 10.35
CA ALA A 85 1.18 -3.16 9.97
C ALA A 85 1.24 -2.07 11.03
N LEU A 86 1.01 -2.41 12.30
CA LEU A 86 1.07 -1.43 13.39
C LEU A 86 2.48 -0.85 13.55
N SER A 87 3.50 -1.71 13.58
CA SER A 87 4.90 -1.28 13.71
C SER A 87 5.33 -0.35 12.56
N LEU A 88 4.92 -0.68 11.33
CA LEU A 88 5.19 0.13 10.14
C LEU A 88 4.57 1.53 10.24
N VAL A 89 3.30 1.63 10.61
CA VAL A 89 2.63 2.93 10.75
C VAL A 89 3.20 3.72 11.94
N SER A 90 3.45 3.07 13.07
CA SER A 90 4.10 3.70 14.23
C SER A 90 5.50 4.24 13.91
N SER A 91 6.22 3.62 12.98
CA SER A 91 7.58 4.05 12.59
C SER A 91 7.65 5.43 11.94
N PHE A 92 6.52 5.96 11.44
CA PHE A 92 6.46 7.34 10.93
C PHE A 92 6.64 8.38 12.04
N GLY A 93 6.52 7.99 13.31
CA GLY A 93 6.77 8.86 14.45
C GLY A 93 5.79 10.03 14.55
N ILE A 94 4.58 9.87 14.01
CA ILE A 94 3.51 10.88 14.07
C ILE A 94 2.98 10.93 15.51
N PRO A 95 3.06 12.08 16.21
CA PRO A 95 2.53 12.21 17.56
C PRO A 95 1.00 12.00 17.63
N ASP A 96 0.53 11.36 18.69
CA ASP A 96 -0.88 11.01 18.90
C ASP A 96 -1.84 12.20 18.80
N ALA A 97 -1.39 13.40 19.18
CA ALA A 97 -2.18 14.63 19.09
C ALA A 97 -2.55 15.02 17.64
N PHE A 98 -1.85 14.49 16.64
CA PHE A 98 -2.16 14.70 15.22
C PHE A 98 -3.04 13.58 14.63
N LEU A 99 -3.33 12.53 15.40
CA LEU A 99 -4.14 11.40 14.95
C LEU A 99 -5.62 11.64 15.26
N SER A 100 -6.48 11.18 14.34
CA SER A 100 -7.93 11.21 14.53
C SER A 100 -8.36 10.25 15.65
N PRO A 101 -9.45 10.52 16.39
CA PRO A 101 -9.96 9.62 17.43
C PRO A 101 -10.17 8.16 17.02
N ILE A 102 -10.40 7.90 15.72
CA ILE A 102 -10.53 6.54 15.17
C ILE A 102 -9.24 5.71 15.29
N ALA A 103 -8.08 6.36 15.44
CA ALA A 103 -6.81 5.69 15.70
C ALA A 103 -6.72 5.10 17.13
N PHE A 104 -7.62 5.51 18.03
CA PHE A 104 -7.63 5.12 19.44
C PHE A 104 -8.99 4.53 19.83
N ASN A 105 -9.46 4.83 21.05
CA ASN A 105 -10.76 4.43 21.53
C ASN A 105 -11.86 5.35 20.98
N TRP A 106 -12.27 5.06 19.74
CA TRP A 106 -13.35 5.78 19.07
C TRP A 106 -14.71 5.64 19.78
N LEU A 107 -14.91 4.58 20.56
CA LEU A 107 -16.13 4.36 21.35
C LEU A 107 -16.20 5.34 22.52
N GLU A 108 -15.12 5.48 23.30
CA GLU A 108 -15.06 6.49 24.37
C GLU A 108 -15.20 7.91 23.80
N THR A 109 -14.53 8.20 22.69
CA THR A 109 -14.59 9.55 22.09
C THR A 109 -15.98 9.92 21.57
N ASN A 110 -16.78 8.93 21.14
CA ASN A 110 -18.15 9.13 20.69
C ASN A 110 -19.20 8.78 21.77
N SER A 111 -18.76 8.38 22.96
CA SER A 111 -19.66 8.13 24.08
C SER A 111 -20.14 9.49 24.59
N TRP A 112 -21.41 9.80 24.31
CA TRP A 112 -22.05 10.96 24.86
C TRP A 112 -22.05 10.82 26.39
N SER A 113 -21.42 11.76 27.10
CA SER A 113 -21.62 11.87 28.53
C SER A 113 -23.12 12.10 28.74
N SER A 114 -23.84 11.14 29.32
CA SER A 114 -25.18 11.39 29.79
C SER A 114 -25.08 12.57 30.76
N VAL A 115 -25.56 13.73 30.31
CA VAL A 115 -25.58 14.96 31.11
C VAL A 115 -26.33 14.61 32.38
N GLN A 116 -25.62 14.51 33.51
CA GLN A 116 -26.24 14.45 34.82
C GLN A 116 -26.85 15.82 35.06
N HIS A 117 -28.17 15.89 34.89
CA HIS A 117 -29.01 16.98 35.39
C HIS A 117 -29.17 16.87 36.91
#